data_AF-A0A3S2CKM2-F1
#
_entry.id   AF-A0A3S2CKM2-F1
#
_cell.length_a   1.000
_cell.length_b   1.000
_cell.length_c   1.000
_cell.angle_alpha   90.00
_cell.angle_beta   90.00
_cell.angle_gamma   90.00
#
_symmetry.space_group_name_H-M   'P 1'
#
loop_
_entity.id
_entity.type
_entity.pdbx_description
1 polymer ?
#
loop_
_entity_poly.entity_id
_entity_poly.type
_entity_poly.pdbx_seq_one_letter_code
_entity_poly.pdbx_strand_id
1 'polypeptide(L)'
;TMLWRGATPWPVWRDGRTMAVAGGNFAKFVYYPIEPDREETRLTNWAVMANTGDSGTSPLRPGDWSRPGVIDDVLPFVRDRFQLDFVDPASIIQATDGFYEYPNCDRDPLPRWSFGRVTLLGDAAHPMYPVGSNGASQAILDAGCLAMHLAAGPTVEAALTRYDGERRPATSAIVLANRQGGPEAVIDMVEARAPHGFDDIDAVASREERKSVVRGYASLAGFAKPN
;
A
#
# COMPACT_ATOMS: atom_id res chain seq x y z
N THR A 1 11.51 -7.24 -1.31
CA THR A 1 10.76 -6.67 -0.16
C THR A 1 9.70 -7.64 0.30
N MET A 2 9.59 -7.83 1.61
CA MET A 2 8.56 -8.66 2.24
C MET A 2 7.55 -7.77 2.97
N LEU A 3 6.28 -8.18 2.97
CA LEU A 3 5.22 -7.60 3.79
C LEU A 3 4.85 -8.60 4.87
N TRP A 4 4.82 -8.16 6.12
CA TRP A 4 4.08 -8.82 7.20
C TRP A 4 2.90 -7.96 7.60
N ARG A 5 1.75 -8.58 7.85
CA ARG A 5 0.54 -7.86 8.27
C ARG A 5 -0.28 -8.69 9.23
N GLY A 6 -0.87 -8.02 10.20
CA GLY A 6 -1.76 -8.63 11.18
C GLY A 6 -2.71 -7.59 11.75
N ALA A 7 -3.66 -8.07 12.54
CA ALA A 7 -4.53 -7.20 13.31
C ALA A 7 -4.81 -7.84 14.67
N THR A 8 -4.83 -7.01 15.70
CA THR A 8 -5.15 -7.43 17.07
C THR A 8 -5.90 -6.30 17.79
N PRO A 9 -6.79 -6.58 18.75
CA PRO A 9 -7.32 -5.55 19.64
C PRO A 9 -6.17 -4.82 20.34
N TRP A 10 -6.11 -3.50 20.19
CA TRP A 10 -5.03 -2.68 20.74
C TRP A 10 -5.59 -1.39 21.37
N PRO A 11 -4.93 -0.81 22.39
CA PRO A 11 -5.37 0.45 22.99
C PRO A 11 -5.63 1.55 21.97
N VAL A 12 -6.73 2.28 22.16
CA VAL A 12 -7.08 3.41 21.29
C VAL A 12 -6.01 4.49 21.35
N TRP A 13 -5.50 4.90 20.19
CA TRP A 13 -4.61 6.04 20.04
C TRP A 13 -5.32 7.21 19.37
N ARG A 14 -5.14 8.42 19.93
CA ARG A 14 -5.80 9.66 19.48
C ARG A 14 -7.33 9.49 19.41
N ASP A 15 -7.90 9.71 18.24
CA ASP A 15 -9.35 9.64 17.96
C ASP A 15 -9.82 8.23 17.59
N GLY A 16 -8.91 7.24 17.59
CA GLY A 16 -9.20 5.88 17.15
C GLY A 16 -9.53 5.79 15.66
N ARG A 17 -9.18 6.81 14.86
CA ARG A 17 -9.39 6.89 13.41
C ARG A 17 -8.16 7.42 12.67
N THR A 18 -7.05 7.60 13.38
CA THR A 18 -5.78 8.07 12.84
C THR A 18 -4.95 6.91 12.28
N MET A 19 -4.44 7.05 11.06
CA MET A 19 -3.41 6.18 10.48
C MET A 19 -2.03 6.82 10.67
N ALA A 20 -1.04 6.00 11.03
CA ALA A 20 0.36 6.37 11.07
C ALA A 20 1.18 5.49 10.13
N VAL A 21 2.19 6.10 9.50
CA VAL A 21 3.22 5.42 8.72
C VAL A 21 4.56 5.95 9.20
N ALA A 22 5.49 5.06 9.55
CA ALA A 22 6.82 5.39 10.05
C ALA A 22 7.88 4.53 9.36
N GLY A 23 9.14 4.98 9.38
CA GLY A 23 10.29 4.25 8.83
C GLY A 23 10.78 4.85 7.53
N GLY A 24 11.22 4.01 6.59
CA GLY A 24 11.79 4.43 5.32
C GLY A 24 12.22 3.25 4.44
N ASN A 25 13.25 3.42 3.62
CA ASN A 25 13.63 2.49 2.56
C ASN A 25 13.99 1.08 3.06
N PHE A 26 14.52 0.96 4.28
CA PHE A 26 14.90 -0.32 4.88
C PHE A 26 13.69 -1.08 5.44
N ALA A 27 12.89 -0.41 6.25
CA ALA A 27 11.70 -0.96 6.88
C ALA A 27 10.68 0.16 7.13
N LYS A 28 9.42 -0.14 6.86
CA LYS A 28 8.27 0.74 7.12
C LYS A 28 7.29 0.03 8.03
N PHE A 29 6.71 0.77 8.96
CA PHE A 29 5.67 0.33 9.85
C PHE A 29 4.40 1.17 9.61
N VAL A 30 3.30 0.49 9.32
CA VAL A 30 1.98 1.09 9.09
C VAL A 30 1.06 0.64 10.21
N TYR A 31 0.30 1.57 10.77
CA TYR A 31 -0.58 1.34 11.93
C TYR A 31 -1.89 2.09 11.72
N TYR A 32 -3.02 1.39 11.78
CA TYR A 32 -4.35 2.04 11.75
C TYR A 32 -5.47 1.15 12.31
N PRO A 33 -6.45 1.73 13.00
CA PRO A 33 -7.65 1.03 13.43
C PRO A 33 -8.55 0.67 12.23
N ILE A 34 -9.17 -0.51 12.27
CA ILE A 34 -10.07 -1.02 11.21
C ILE A 34 -11.48 -1.34 11.70
N GLU A 35 -11.72 -1.28 13.02
CA GLU A 35 -13.05 -1.42 13.62
C GLU A 35 -13.70 -0.05 13.92
N PRO A 36 -15.06 0.01 13.92
CA PRO A 36 -15.80 1.17 14.43
C PRO A 36 -15.58 1.37 15.94
N ASP A 37 -16.07 2.51 16.46
CA ASP A 37 -15.70 3.00 17.78
C ASP A 37 -16.01 2.01 18.93
N ARG A 38 -14.97 1.71 19.73
CA ARG A 38 -15.00 0.99 21.01
C ARG A 38 -14.21 1.80 22.05
N GLU A 39 -14.58 1.66 23.33
CA GLU A 39 -14.13 2.57 24.40
C GLU A 39 -12.63 2.44 24.73
N GLU A 40 -12.09 1.23 24.90
CA GLU A 40 -10.71 1.05 25.39
C GLU A 40 -9.74 0.48 24.34
N THR A 41 -10.20 -0.48 23.53
CA THR A 41 -9.39 -1.12 22.48
C THR A 41 -10.14 -1.16 21.16
N ARG A 42 -9.41 -1.13 20.05
CA ARG A 42 -9.95 -1.35 18.70
C ARG A 42 -9.13 -2.40 17.97
N LEU A 43 -9.78 -3.18 17.11
CA LEU A 43 -9.04 -4.01 16.16
C LEU A 43 -8.18 -3.10 15.29
N THR A 44 -6.88 -3.29 15.42
CA THR A 44 -5.89 -2.39 14.85
C THR A 44 -5.01 -3.16 13.90
N ASN A 45 -5.05 -2.77 12.62
CA ASN A 45 -4.16 -3.29 11.61
C ASN A 45 -2.76 -2.72 11.83
N TRP A 46 -1.77 -3.60 11.74
CA TRP A 46 -0.38 -3.22 11.55
C TRP A 46 0.18 -3.91 10.31
N ALA A 47 1.17 -3.27 9.69
CA ALA A 47 1.95 -3.87 8.63
C ALA A 47 3.40 -3.44 8.70
N VAL A 48 4.31 -4.39 8.45
CA VAL A 48 5.74 -4.14 8.29
C VAL A 48 6.11 -4.46 6.85
N MET A 49 6.65 -3.47 6.15
CA MET A 49 7.23 -3.67 4.83
C MET A 49 8.73 -3.49 4.95
N ALA A 50 9.51 -4.54 4.65
CA ALA A 50 10.96 -4.45 4.79
C ALA A 50 11.72 -5.02 3.59
N ASN A 51 12.88 -4.42 3.34
CA ASN A 51 13.83 -4.95 2.38
C ASN A 51 14.66 -6.06 3.05
N THR A 52 14.33 -7.30 2.71
CA THR A 52 15.02 -8.51 3.21
C THR A 52 16.35 -8.78 2.51
N GLY A 53 16.79 -7.90 1.61
CA GLY A 53 17.98 -8.07 0.76
C GLY A 53 17.81 -9.15 -0.31
N ASP A 54 18.70 -9.13 -1.30
CA ASP A 54 18.86 -10.23 -2.27
C ASP A 54 19.57 -11.41 -1.58
N SER A 55 18.87 -12.11 -0.70
CA SER A 55 19.19 -13.53 -0.50
C SER A 55 18.71 -14.25 -1.76
N GLY A 56 19.51 -14.16 -2.83
CA GLY A 56 19.29 -14.77 -4.16
C GLY A 56 19.26 -16.29 -4.17
N THR A 57 18.70 -16.92 -3.13
CA THR A 57 18.64 -18.37 -2.93
C THR A 57 17.23 -18.87 -2.61
N SER A 58 16.23 -18.01 -2.37
CA SER A 58 14.84 -18.46 -2.31
C SER A 58 14.17 -18.21 -3.66
N PRO A 59 13.73 -19.24 -4.40
CA PRO A 59 12.96 -19.01 -5.62
C PRO A 59 11.78 -18.08 -5.29
N LEU A 60 11.42 -17.19 -6.21
CA LEU A 60 10.19 -16.39 -6.12
C LEU A 60 9.04 -17.35 -5.85
N ARG A 61 8.66 -17.50 -4.59
CA ARG A 61 7.58 -18.39 -4.20
C ARG A 61 6.30 -17.76 -4.75
N PRO A 62 5.36 -18.54 -5.32
CA PRO A 62 4.05 -18.02 -5.64
C PRO A 62 3.51 -17.27 -4.42
N GLY A 63 3.08 -16.02 -4.62
CA GLY A 63 2.51 -15.22 -3.55
C GLY A 63 1.27 -15.93 -3.01
N ASP A 64 1.29 -16.25 -1.73
CA ASP A 64 0.14 -16.76 -1.00
C ASP A 64 -0.25 -15.72 0.05
N TRP A 65 -1.37 -15.04 -0.18
CA TRP A 65 -1.89 -14.03 0.71
C TRP A 65 -2.16 -14.57 2.13
N SER A 66 -2.37 -15.88 2.28
CA SER A 66 -2.73 -16.52 3.56
C SER A 66 -1.57 -17.26 4.21
N ARG A 67 -0.33 -17.05 3.72
CA ARG A 67 0.84 -17.68 4.33
C ARG A 67 1.08 -17.12 5.73
N PRO A 68 1.10 -17.96 6.79
CA PRO A 68 1.42 -17.50 8.13
C PRO A 68 2.82 -16.91 8.19
N GLY A 69 2.95 -15.77 8.86
CA GLY A 69 4.24 -15.14 9.13
C GLY A 69 4.98 -15.81 10.29
N VAL A 70 6.29 -15.68 10.29
CA VAL A 70 7.17 -16.16 11.37
C VAL A 70 7.69 -14.95 12.15
N ILE A 71 7.54 -14.96 13.46
CA ILE A 71 7.86 -13.80 14.31
C ILE A 71 9.34 -13.43 14.23
N ASP A 72 10.22 -14.44 14.16
CA ASP A 72 11.66 -14.25 14.06
C ASP A 72 12.10 -13.62 12.73
N ASP A 73 11.26 -13.68 11.69
CA ASP A 73 11.56 -13.06 10.38
C ASP A 73 11.21 -11.56 10.36
N VAL A 74 10.23 -11.12 11.14
CA VAL A 74 9.78 -9.71 11.15
C VAL A 74 10.43 -8.87 12.25
N LEU A 75 10.67 -9.45 13.43
CA LEU A 75 11.19 -8.73 14.59
C LEU A 75 12.53 -8.01 14.35
N PRO A 76 13.50 -8.55 13.57
CA PRO A 76 14.76 -7.87 13.28
C PRO A 76 14.57 -6.53 12.54
N PHE A 77 13.45 -6.34 11.84
CA PHE A 77 13.18 -5.11 11.10
C PHE A 77 12.56 -4.00 11.95
N VAL A 78 12.09 -4.33 13.16
CA VAL A 78 11.38 -3.38 14.03
C VAL A 78 12.02 -3.14 15.38
N ARG A 79 12.68 -4.15 15.97
CA ARG A 79 13.32 -4.01 17.28
C ARG A 79 14.41 -2.95 17.24
N ASP A 80 14.40 -2.08 18.25
CA ASP A 80 15.35 -0.97 18.44
C ASP A 80 15.46 0.03 17.27
N ARG A 81 14.56 -0.07 16.28
CA ARG A 81 14.54 0.75 15.07
C ARG A 81 13.53 1.89 15.16
N PHE A 82 12.41 1.64 15.82
CA PHE A 82 11.29 2.58 15.95
C PHE A 82 11.21 3.11 17.38
N GLN A 83 11.17 4.43 17.50
CA GLN A 83 10.88 5.13 18.76
C GLN A 83 9.58 5.91 18.58
N LEU A 84 8.46 5.21 18.66
CA LEU A 84 7.12 5.79 18.48
C LEU A 84 6.47 5.93 19.86
N ASP A 85 5.95 7.12 20.15
CA ASP A 85 5.29 7.45 21.42
C ASP A 85 3.93 6.75 21.58
N PHE A 86 3.40 6.14 20.50
CA PHE A 86 2.06 5.56 20.46
C PHE A 86 1.99 4.04 20.42
N VAL A 87 3.05 3.37 19.96
CA VAL A 87 3.11 1.90 19.91
C VAL A 87 4.55 1.46 19.75
N ASP A 88 4.97 0.45 20.51
CA ASP A 88 6.15 -0.32 20.16
C ASP A 88 5.76 -1.39 19.11
N PRO A 89 6.28 -1.34 17.88
CA PRO A 89 5.93 -2.31 16.85
C PRO A 89 6.22 -3.76 17.27
N ALA A 90 7.28 -4.02 18.04
CA ALA A 90 7.58 -5.37 18.50
C ALA A 90 6.48 -5.90 19.44
N SER A 91 6.01 -5.06 20.36
CA SER A 91 4.93 -5.39 21.30
C SER A 91 3.61 -5.75 20.61
N ILE A 92 3.15 -4.96 19.62
CA ILE A 92 1.87 -5.26 18.94
C ILE A 92 1.97 -6.52 18.07
N ILE A 93 3.12 -6.77 17.44
CA ILE A 93 3.38 -8.01 16.68
C ILE A 93 3.33 -9.22 17.62
N GLN A 94 3.98 -9.15 18.78
CA GLN A 94 3.99 -10.22 19.78
C GLN A 94 2.59 -10.50 20.38
N ALA A 95 1.75 -9.47 20.50
CA ALA A 95 0.38 -9.60 20.97
C ALA A 95 -0.63 -10.04 19.89
N THR A 96 -0.17 -10.31 18.67
CA THR A 96 -1.04 -10.73 17.57
C THR A 96 -1.05 -12.25 17.47
N ASP A 97 -2.21 -12.88 17.71
CA ASP A 97 -2.39 -14.34 17.73
C ASP A 97 -1.96 -15.03 16.42
N GLY A 98 -2.10 -14.35 15.29
CA GLY A 98 -1.66 -14.82 13.98
C GLY A 98 -1.56 -13.68 12.97
N PHE A 99 -0.50 -13.69 12.18
CA PHE A 99 -0.24 -12.71 11.14
C PHE A 99 0.30 -13.39 9.89
N TYR A 100 0.34 -12.66 8.78
CA TYR A 100 0.62 -13.22 7.46
C TYR A 100 1.80 -12.53 6.80
N GLU A 101 2.53 -13.28 5.98
CA GLU A 101 3.60 -12.75 5.14
C GLU A 101 3.23 -12.80 3.66
N TYR A 102 3.78 -11.85 2.89
CA TYR A 102 3.58 -11.80 1.45
C TYR A 102 4.79 -11.17 0.75
N PRO A 103 5.40 -11.84 -0.26
CA PRO A 103 6.44 -11.22 -1.07
C PRO A 103 5.82 -10.11 -1.93
N ASN A 104 6.28 -8.87 -1.79
CA ASN A 104 5.75 -7.78 -2.61
C ASN A 104 6.14 -8.00 -4.06
N CYS A 105 5.13 -8.27 -4.87
CA CYS A 105 5.25 -8.53 -6.29
C CYS A 105 4.22 -7.71 -7.05
N ASP A 106 4.60 -7.29 -8.26
CA ASP A 106 3.72 -6.70 -9.24
C ASP A 106 3.94 -7.39 -10.60
N ARG A 107 3.32 -6.88 -11.66
CA ARG A 107 3.65 -7.28 -13.04
C ARG A 107 3.81 -6.06 -13.92
N ASP A 108 4.60 -6.22 -14.98
CA ASP A 108 4.67 -5.20 -16.01
C ASP A 108 3.27 -4.94 -16.61
N PRO A 109 2.92 -3.65 -16.82
CA PRO A 109 1.63 -3.32 -17.40
C PRO A 109 1.43 -4.01 -18.75
N LEU A 110 0.29 -4.70 -18.88
CA LEU A 110 -0.08 -5.34 -20.14
C LEU A 110 -0.43 -4.27 -21.19
N PRO A 111 -0.15 -4.51 -22.48
CA PRO A 111 -0.52 -3.58 -23.55
C PRO A 111 -2.03 -3.59 -23.84
N ARG A 112 -2.77 -4.60 -23.35
CA ARG A 112 -4.19 -4.85 -23.63
C ARG A 112 -4.79 -5.77 -22.58
N TRP A 113 -6.07 -5.59 -22.26
CA TRP A 113 -6.85 -6.45 -21.36
C TRP A 113 -7.97 -7.22 -22.05
N SER A 114 -8.61 -6.62 -23.06
CA SER A 114 -9.87 -7.15 -23.62
C SER A 114 -9.68 -7.98 -24.89
N PHE A 115 -10.14 -9.23 -24.91
CA PHE A 115 -10.09 -10.15 -26.05
C PHE A 115 -11.51 -10.62 -26.42
N GLY A 116 -12.10 -10.03 -27.47
CA GLY A 116 -13.49 -10.29 -27.83
C GLY A 116 -14.42 -9.90 -26.70
N ARG A 117 -15.10 -10.89 -26.10
CA ARG A 117 -16.05 -10.71 -24.99
C ARG A 117 -15.46 -10.96 -23.61
N VAL A 118 -14.14 -11.13 -23.53
CA VAL A 118 -13.42 -11.39 -22.27
C VAL A 118 -12.54 -10.18 -21.96
N THR A 119 -12.46 -9.79 -20.68
CA THR A 119 -11.54 -8.74 -20.21
C THR A 119 -10.96 -9.10 -18.85
N LEU A 120 -9.96 -8.34 -18.41
CA LEU A 120 -9.31 -8.46 -17.10
C LEU A 120 -9.78 -7.32 -16.18
N LEU A 121 -9.78 -7.55 -14.87
CA LEU A 121 -10.15 -6.57 -13.85
C LEU A 121 -9.34 -6.80 -12.57
N GLY A 122 -9.01 -5.74 -11.83
CA GLY A 122 -8.26 -5.84 -10.58
C GLY A 122 -6.87 -6.46 -10.78
N ASP A 123 -6.43 -7.28 -9.83
CA ASP A 123 -5.10 -7.93 -9.87
C ASP A 123 -4.89 -8.86 -11.08
N ALA A 124 -5.94 -9.32 -11.75
CA ALA A 124 -5.80 -10.03 -13.01
C ALA A 124 -5.29 -9.12 -14.14
N ALA A 125 -5.57 -7.81 -14.06
CA ALA A 125 -5.25 -6.79 -15.04
C ALA A 125 -4.03 -5.93 -14.65
N HIS A 126 -3.94 -5.55 -13.38
CA HIS A 126 -2.95 -4.59 -12.86
C HIS A 126 -2.50 -4.93 -11.42
N PRO A 127 -1.92 -6.12 -11.19
CA PRO A 127 -1.40 -6.46 -9.87
C PRO A 127 -0.31 -5.47 -9.49
N MET A 128 -0.41 -4.90 -8.30
CA MET A 128 0.47 -3.82 -7.82
C MET A 128 0.88 -4.07 -6.37
N TYR A 129 1.94 -3.39 -5.92
CA TYR A 129 2.33 -3.43 -4.51
C TYR A 129 1.16 -3.00 -3.61
N PRO A 130 0.99 -3.63 -2.43
CA PRO A 130 -0.08 -3.32 -1.48
C PRO A 130 0.21 -2.02 -0.71
N VAL A 131 0.40 -0.94 -1.44
CA VAL A 131 0.73 0.40 -0.93
C VAL A 131 -0.40 1.35 -1.29
N GLY A 132 -0.75 2.25 -0.38
CA GLY A 132 -1.73 3.33 -0.63
C GLY A 132 -3.16 2.85 -0.89
N SER A 133 -3.53 1.64 -0.45
CA SER A 133 -4.86 1.06 -0.66
C SER A 133 -5.30 0.97 -2.13
N ASN A 134 -4.34 0.91 -3.06
CA ASN A 134 -4.66 1.02 -4.48
C ASN A 134 -5.32 -0.22 -5.07
N GLY A 135 -4.84 -1.44 -4.80
CA GLY A 135 -5.35 -2.64 -5.48
C GLY A 135 -6.88 -2.79 -5.40
N ALA A 136 -7.43 -2.81 -4.19
CA ALA A 136 -8.88 -2.91 -3.97
C ALA A 136 -9.63 -1.68 -4.51
N SER A 137 -9.14 -0.47 -4.27
CA SER A 137 -9.79 0.75 -4.72
C SER A 137 -9.87 0.82 -6.26
N GLN A 138 -8.79 0.47 -6.96
CA GLN A 138 -8.76 0.45 -8.41
C GLN A 138 -9.66 -0.66 -8.97
N ALA A 139 -9.73 -1.84 -8.35
CA ALA A 139 -10.68 -2.89 -8.75
C ALA A 139 -12.15 -2.45 -8.61
N ILE A 140 -12.48 -1.67 -7.58
CA ILE A 140 -13.83 -1.10 -7.41
C ILE A 140 -14.13 -0.07 -8.51
N LEU A 141 -13.17 0.82 -8.81
CA LEU A 141 -13.29 1.79 -9.91
C LEU A 141 -13.44 1.10 -11.27
N ASP A 142 -12.70 0.01 -11.49
CA ASP A 142 -12.83 -0.80 -12.69
C ASP A 142 -14.23 -1.39 -12.84
N ALA A 143 -14.78 -1.95 -11.77
CA ALA A 143 -16.12 -2.55 -11.80
C ALA A 143 -17.19 -1.50 -12.16
N GLY A 144 -17.10 -0.30 -11.59
CA GLY A 144 -17.97 0.83 -11.93
C GLY A 144 -17.81 1.26 -13.39
N CYS A 145 -16.57 1.46 -13.85
CA CYS A 145 -16.25 1.83 -15.24
C CYS A 145 -16.76 0.78 -16.24
N LEU A 146 -16.51 -0.49 -15.98
CA LEU A 146 -16.96 -1.62 -16.79
C LEU A 146 -18.49 -1.66 -16.90
N ALA A 147 -19.20 -1.52 -15.77
CA ALA A 147 -20.65 -1.50 -15.76
C ALA A 147 -21.22 -0.33 -16.58
N MET A 148 -20.64 0.87 -16.47
CA MET A 148 -21.07 2.04 -17.26
C MET A 148 -20.87 1.83 -18.76
N HIS A 149 -19.70 1.33 -19.17
CA HIS A 149 -19.42 1.08 -20.59
C HIS A 149 -20.30 -0.04 -21.17
N LEU A 150 -20.58 -1.09 -20.40
CA LEU A 150 -21.50 -2.16 -20.81
C LEU A 150 -22.94 -1.66 -20.98
N ALA A 151 -23.40 -0.75 -20.11
CA ALA A 151 -24.74 -0.18 -20.19
C ALA A 151 -24.92 0.80 -21.37
N ALA A 152 -23.86 1.54 -21.73
CA ALA A 152 -23.91 2.55 -22.79
C ALA A 152 -23.42 2.07 -24.17
N GLY A 153 -22.69 0.96 -24.22
CA GLY A 153 -22.04 0.46 -25.42
C GLY A 153 -23.01 -0.20 -26.42
N PRO A 154 -22.81 -0.03 -27.74
CA PRO A 154 -23.65 -0.68 -28.74
C PRO A 154 -23.44 -2.20 -28.83
N THR A 155 -22.28 -2.69 -28.39
CA THR A 155 -21.92 -4.11 -28.28
C THR A 155 -21.01 -4.33 -27.07
N VAL A 156 -20.92 -5.57 -26.60
CA VAL A 156 -20.02 -5.96 -25.50
C VAL A 156 -18.57 -5.64 -25.87
N GLU A 157 -18.14 -6.00 -27.07
CA GLU A 157 -16.77 -5.79 -27.54
C GLU A 157 -16.39 -4.30 -27.58
N ALA A 158 -17.32 -3.43 -28.01
CA ALA A 158 -17.11 -1.99 -28.00
C ALA A 158 -17.01 -1.44 -26.58
N ALA A 159 -17.86 -1.91 -25.67
CA ALA A 159 -17.80 -1.55 -24.24
C ALA A 159 -16.48 -1.96 -23.60
N LEU A 160 -16.03 -3.20 -23.82
CA LEU A 160 -14.77 -3.72 -23.27
C LEU A 160 -13.54 -3.00 -23.84
N THR A 161 -13.60 -2.53 -25.09
CA THR A 161 -12.54 -1.73 -25.70
C THR A 161 -12.44 -0.35 -25.04
N ARG A 162 -13.57 0.29 -24.73
CA ARG A 162 -13.61 1.58 -24.04
C ARG A 162 -13.14 1.47 -22.59
N TYR A 163 -13.61 0.46 -21.87
CA TYR A 163 -13.17 0.15 -20.52
C TYR A 163 -11.64 -0.06 -20.45
N ASP A 164 -11.08 -0.91 -21.33
CA ASP A 164 -9.62 -1.13 -21.44
C ASP A 164 -8.88 0.20 -21.71
N GLY A 165 -9.33 0.96 -22.72
CA GLY A 165 -8.72 2.24 -23.09
C GLY A 165 -8.75 3.31 -21.99
N GLU A 166 -9.73 3.28 -21.10
CA GLU A 166 -9.87 4.24 -19.99
C GLU A 166 -9.06 3.81 -18.76
N ARG A 167 -9.21 2.55 -18.33
CA ARG A 167 -8.68 2.09 -17.05
C ARG A 167 -7.22 1.67 -17.14
N ARG A 168 -6.80 1.03 -18.24
CA ARG A 168 -5.44 0.51 -18.37
C ARG A 168 -4.36 1.58 -18.27
N PRO A 169 -4.43 2.74 -18.97
CA PRO A 169 -3.40 3.76 -18.82
C PRO A 169 -3.28 4.29 -17.39
N ALA A 170 -4.43 4.51 -16.71
CA ALA A 170 -4.46 5.02 -15.35
C ALA A 170 -3.82 4.04 -14.36
N THR A 171 -4.23 2.77 -14.36
CA THR A 171 -3.68 1.77 -13.45
C THR A 171 -2.23 1.40 -13.78
N SER A 172 -1.84 1.44 -15.06
CA SER A 172 -0.43 1.24 -15.46
C SER A 172 0.47 2.32 -14.87
N ALA A 173 0.02 3.57 -14.87
CA ALA A 173 0.80 4.66 -14.27
C ALA A 173 0.96 4.48 -12.76
N ILE A 174 -0.07 3.97 -12.06
CA ILE A 174 -0.01 3.65 -10.62
C ILE A 174 1.00 2.53 -10.35
N VAL A 175 0.97 1.43 -11.12
CA VAL A 175 1.94 0.33 -11.00
C VAL A 175 3.37 0.86 -11.13
N LEU A 176 3.64 1.66 -12.16
CA LEU A 176 4.96 2.22 -12.40
C LEU A 176 5.39 3.25 -11.33
N ALA A 177 4.46 4.03 -10.79
CA ALA A 177 4.75 4.96 -9.70
C ALA A 177 5.02 4.25 -8.36
N ASN A 178 4.36 3.11 -8.11
CA ASN A 178 4.62 2.30 -6.92
C ASN A 178 6.05 1.76 -6.89
N ARG A 179 6.64 1.46 -8.06
CA ARG A 179 8.05 1.08 -8.18
C ARG A 179 9.03 2.21 -7.82
N GLN A 180 8.56 3.45 -7.78
CA GLN A 180 9.35 4.65 -7.48
C GLN A 180 9.07 5.21 -6.06
N GLY A 181 8.49 4.41 -5.16
CA GLY A 181 8.24 4.80 -3.75
C GLY A 181 6.78 5.13 -3.43
N GLY A 182 5.91 5.25 -4.44
CA GLY A 182 4.47 5.39 -4.23
C GLY A 182 4.06 6.61 -3.38
N PRO A 183 3.01 6.51 -2.55
CA PRO A 183 2.54 7.61 -1.69
C PRO A 183 3.52 7.97 -0.56
N GLU A 184 4.46 7.07 -0.28
CA GLU A 184 5.41 7.18 0.84
C GLU A 184 6.74 7.82 0.41
N ALA A 185 6.88 8.22 -0.85
CA ALA A 185 8.08 8.89 -1.36
C ALA A 185 8.49 10.13 -0.54
N VAL A 186 7.54 10.78 0.14
CA VAL A 186 7.82 11.88 1.07
C VAL A 186 8.62 11.44 2.30
N ILE A 187 8.37 10.23 2.81
CA ILE A 187 9.07 9.63 3.94
C ILE A 187 10.49 9.26 3.50
N ASP A 188 10.60 8.58 2.35
CA ASP A 188 11.89 8.13 1.80
C ASP A 188 12.80 9.34 1.47
N MET A 189 12.21 10.44 0.97
CA MET A 189 12.90 11.71 0.75
C MET A 189 13.45 12.32 2.04
N VAL A 190 12.66 12.33 3.11
CA VAL A 190 13.07 12.89 4.41
C VAL A 190 14.17 12.03 5.04
N GLU A 191 14.04 10.70 5.01
CA GLU A 191 15.07 9.79 5.52
C GLU A 191 16.41 10.00 4.78
N ALA A 192 16.37 10.13 3.45
CA ALA A 192 17.58 10.37 2.66
C ALA A 192 18.28 11.69 2.99
N ARG A 193 17.52 12.73 3.36
CA ARG A 193 18.06 14.05 3.71
C ARG A 193 18.51 14.16 5.16
N ALA A 194 17.92 13.37 6.06
CA ALA A 194 18.19 13.41 7.50
C ALA A 194 18.38 11.99 8.08
N PRO A 195 19.42 11.24 7.67
CA PRO A 195 19.62 9.84 8.04
C PRO A 195 19.94 9.63 9.53
N HIS A 196 20.32 10.70 10.24
CA HIS A 196 20.63 10.68 11.68
C HIS A 196 19.53 11.34 12.52
N GLY A 197 18.36 11.60 11.93
CA GLY A 197 17.25 12.31 12.60
C GLY A 197 17.30 13.83 12.38
N PHE A 198 16.28 14.50 12.93
CA PHE A 198 16.07 15.94 12.85
C PHE A 198 15.18 16.40 14.00
N ASP A 199 15.37 17.65 14.44
CA ASP A 199 14.48 18.29 15.44
C ASP A 199 13.39 19.14 14.78
N ASP A 200 13.63 19.62 13.54
CA ASP A 200 12.70 20.41 12.75
C ASP A 200 12.58 19.84 11.34
N ILE A 201 11.39 19.32 11.02
CA ILE A 201 11.09 18.75 9.71
C ILE A 201 11.06 19.82 8.60
N ASP A 202 10.67 21.07 8.91
CA ASP A 202 10.57 22.12 7.91
C ASP A 202 11.95 22.63 7.47
N ALA A 203 12.99 22.40 8.28
CA ALA A 203 14.39 22.58 7.89
C ALA A 203 14.90 21.49 6.93
N VAL A 204 14.31 20.29 6.95
CA VAL A 204 14.67 19.16 6.05
C VAL A 204 13.88 19.22 4.74
N ALA A 205 12.57 19.44 4.85
CA ALA A 205 11.66 19.56 3.72
C ALA A 205 10.46 20.43 4.11
N SER A 206 10.31 21.58 3.44
CA SER A 206 9.22 22.51 3.72
C SER A 206 7.85 21.84 3.60
N ARG A 207 6.87 22.31 4.38
CA ARG A 207 5.48 21.84 4.29
C ARG A 207 4.92 21.84 2.86
N GLU A 208 5.21 22.86 2.05
CA GLU A 208 4.73 22.95 0.67
C GLU A 208 5.38 21.89 -0.23
N GLU A 209 6.68 21.64 -0.08
CA GLU A 209 7.37 20.57 -0.79
C GLU A 209 6.78 19.19 -0.43
N ARG A 210 6.63 18.89 0.86
CA ARG A 210 6.04 17.63 1.35
C ARG A 210 4.61 17.44 0.82
N LYS A 211 3.81 18.50 0.84
CA LYS A 211 2.43 18.49 0.32
C LYS A 211 2.39 18.25 -1.19
N SER A 212 3.33 18.83 -1.95
CA SER A 212 3.44 18.64 -3.39
C SER A 212 3.71 17.17 -3.75
N VAL A 213 4.65 16.52 -3.06
CA VAL A 213 4.98 15.09 -3.26
C VAL A 213 3.75 14.22 -3.01
N VAL A 214 3.09 14.38 -1.85
CA VAL A 214 1.89 13.60 -1.49
C VAL A 214 0.75 13.83 -2.48
N ARG A 215 0.52 15.09 -2.89
CA ARG A 215 -0.56 15.45 -3.81
C ARG A 215 -0.33 14.92 -5.23
N GLY A 216 0.92 14.91 -5.69
CA GLY A 216 1.28 14.37 -7.01
C GLY A 216 0.84 12.92 -7.14
N TYR A 217 1.17 12.10 -6.12
CA TYR A 217 0.74 10.70 -6.09
C TYR A 217 -0.77 10.54 -5.94
N ALA A 218 -1.41 11.27 -5.02
CA ALA A 218 -2.86 11.17 -4.81
C ALA A 218 -3.67 11.53 -6.08
N SER A 219 -3.18 12.50 -6.86
CA SER A 219 -3.80 12.87 -8.15
C SER A 219 -3.68 11.73 -9.16
N LEU A 220 -2.50 11.12 -9.25
CA LEU A 220 -2.25 9.97 -10.13
C LEU A 220 -3.15 8.77 -9.78
N ALA A 221 -3.33 8.50 -8.50
CA ALA A 221 -4.17 7.41 -8.00
C ALA A 221 -5.69 7.70 -8.07
N GLY A 222 -6.08 8.93 -8.40
CA GLY A 222 -7.49 9.36 -8.45
C GLY A 222 -8.11 9.65 -7.07
N PHE A 223 -7.29 9.86 -6.04
CA PHE A 223 -7.73 10.15 -4.67
C PHE A 223 -7.69 11.64 -4.29
N ALA A 224 -7.10 12.50 -5.13
CA ALA A 224 -7.03 13.93 -4.85
C ALA A 224 -8.43 14.57 -4.87
N LYS A 225 -8.78 15.32 -3.82
CA LYS A 225 -9.96 16.19 -3.83
C LYS A 225 -9.76 17.32 -4.86
N PRO A 226 -10.80 17.72 -5.61
CA PRO A 226 -10.77 18.95 -6.39
C PRO A 226 -10.43 20.14 -5.47
N ASN A 227 -9.69 21.13 -6.00
CA ASN A 227 -9.47 22.39 -5.30
C ASN A 227 -10.80 23.11 -5.04
#